data_AF-K9WJD3-F1
#
_entry.id   AF-K9WJD3-F1
#
_cell.length_a   1.000
_cell.length_b   1.000
_cell.length_c   1.000
_cell.angle_alpha   90.00
_cell.angle_beta   90.00
_cell.angle_gamma   90.00
#
_symmetry.space_group_name_H-M   'P 1'
#
loop_
_entity.id
_entity.type
_entity.pdbx_description
1 polymer ?
#
loop_
_entity_poly.entity_id
_entity_poly.type
_entity_poly.pdbx_seq_one_letter_code
_entity_poly.pdbx_strand_id
1 'polypeptide(L)'
;MVLLTEKTEKRLTMQTGEIAPDTTTIRSLDWDRDRFDIEFGLQNGTTYNSFLIRGEKTALVDTSHEKFRQLYLDTLKGQINPADIDYLIISHTEPDHSGLVKDVLQLAPQVTVVGSKVAIQFLEDFVHQPFERLIVKNGDKLDLGKGHVLEFVNAPNLHWPDTIFTYDAGTQVMFTCDAFGLHYCSDSTFDEDLRAIEPDYRFYYDCLMAPNARSVLSALKRMDQLGEVTMVANGHGPLLRHNVTELVGRYRKWSQAQAKAETSVVVFYVSDYGYSDRLSQAVARGITKTGVGVEMIDLKTADPQEVQEMVGRAAGMAIGMPPASSKVAAAAVGTVLAAAKSKQVVGIFESYGGDDEPIDPLLNQFRNLGLKEAFPSIRVKDTPSEATYQLCEEAGTDMGQLLTRDRDIKQRKALGSDLDKALGRISGGLYIITAQKGDIKGAMLASWVSQASFQPLGLTIAVAKDRAIESLMHVGDRFVLNVLEEGNYQALMKHFLKRFPPGADRFAGVKTQPAENGSPILTDALAYMECHVVSRMELTDHWIVYATVDNGRVSKPDALTAVHHRKVGNYY
;
A
#
# COMPACT_ATOMS: atom_id res chain seq x y z
N MET A 1 36.17 11.95 -8.71
CA MET A 1 36.11 11.56 -7.29
C MET A 1 34.89 10.67 -7.16
N VAL A 2 35.10 9.35 -7.17
CA VAL A 2 34.01 8.37 -7.04
C VAL A 2 33.55 8.45 -5.59
N LEU A 3 32.33 8.94 -5.36
CA LEU A 3 31.66 8.85 -4.06
C LEU A 3 31.52 7.35 -3.76
N LEU A 4 32.39 6.85 -2.89
CA LEU A 4 32.18 5.58 -2.21
C LEU A 4 30.91 5.78 -1.38
N THR A 5 29.80 5.23 -1.85
CA THR A 5 28.63 5.03 -1.01
C THR A 5 29.07 4.12 0.13
N GLU A 6 29.17 4.68 1.34
CA GLU A 6 29.31 3.88 2.55
C GLU A 6 28.17 2.85 2.53
N LYS A 7 28.51 1.56 2.57
CA LYS A 7 27.50 0.52 2.79
C LYS A 7 26.98 0.73 4.21
N THR A 8 25.83 1.39 4.34
CA THR A 8 25.11 1.48 5.60
C THR A 8 24.87 0.05 6.09
N GLU A 9 25.46 -0.31 7.22
CA GLU A 9 25.27 -1.63 7.82
C GLU A 9 23.84 -1.67 8.37
N LYS A 10 22.98 -2.50 7.75
CA LYS A 10 21.57 -2.59 8.12
C LYS A 10 21.43 -3.12 9.55
N ARG A 11 20.68 -2.44 10.39
CA ARG A 11 20.32 -2.89 11.73
C ARG A 11 19.26 -3.98 11.62
N LEU A 12 19.73 -5.22 11.59
CA LEU A 12 18.91 -6.42 11.63
C LEU A 12 19.06 -7.09 13.01
N THR A 13 17.95 -7.34 13.69
CA THR A 13 17.95 -7.97 15.02
C THR A 13 16.89 -9.06 15.10
N MET A 14 17.03 -9.96 16.08
CA MET A 14 16.06 -11.03 16.34
C MET A 14 15.44 -10.83 17.72
N GLN A 15 14.15 -11.11 17.83
CA GLN A 15 13.43 -11.13 19.10
C GLN A 15 12.61 -12.41 19.20
N THR A 16 12.62 -13.05 20.36
CA THR A 16 11.72 -14.18 20.66
C THR A 16 10.93 -13.91 21.92
N GLY A 17 9.76 -14.53 22.04
CA GLY A 17 8.93 -14.40 23.24
C GLY A 17 7.73 -15.33 23.21
N GLU A 18 7.27 -15.76 24.39
CA GLU A 18 6.03 -16.51 24.54
C GLU A 18 4.84 -15.57 24.38
N ILE A 19 3.92 -15.90 23.48
CA ILE A 19 2.74 -15.07 23.15
C ILE A 19 1.43 -15.69 23.64
N ALA A 20 1.43 -17.01 23.84
CA ALA A 20 0.36 -17.82 24.38
C ALA A 20 0.97 -19.13 24.91
N PRO A 21 0.24 -19.91 25.74
CA PRO A 21 0.72 -21.22 26.17
C PRO A 21 1.27 -22.04 25.01
N ASP A 22 2.47 -22.58 25.18
CA ASP A 22 3.19 -23.41 24.21
C ASP A 22 3.48 -22.74 22.84
N THR A 23 3.24 -21.43 22.72
CA THR A 23 3.35 -20.66 21.46
C THR A 23 4.39 -19.55 21.59
N THR A 24 5.45 -19.63 20.79
CA THR A 24 6.56 -18.65 20.78
C THR A 24 6.61 -17.92 19.45
N THR A 25 6.74 -16.60 19.47
CA THR A 25 7.06 -15.82 18.27
C THR A 25 8.57 -15.75 18.04
N ILE A 26 8.99 -15.78 16.78
CA ILE A 26 10.35 -15.46 16.31
C ILE A 26 10.19 -14.27 15.36
N ARG A 27 10.63 -13.10 15.79
CA ARG A 27 10.50 -11.84 15.06
C ARG A 27 11.85 -11.42 14.51
N SER A 28 11.92 -11.28 13.19
CA SER A 28 13.05 -10.71 12.47
C SER A 28 12.85 -9.21 12.30
N LEU A 29 13.52 -8.38 13.10
CA LEU A 29 13.35 -6.92 13.16
C LEU A 29 14.29 -6.23 12.18
N ASP A 30 13.74 -5.57 11.16
CA ASP A 30 14.46 -4.74 10.20
C ASP A 30 14.17 -3.25 10.47
N TRP A 31 15.10 -2.61 11.14
CA TRP A 31 14.98 -1.21 11.56
C TRP A 31 15.23 -0.22 10.43
N ASP A 32 15.97 -0.62 9.41
CA ASP A 32 16.45 0.23 8.32
C ASP A 32 15.92 -0.29 6.99
N ARG A 33 14.63 -0.67 6.94
CA ARG A 33 14.02 -1.10 5.69
C ARG A 33 13.88 0.09 4.75
N ASP A 34 14.95 0.31 3.98
CA ASP A 34 15.11 1.40 3.02
C ASP A 34 14.57 1.06 1.62
N ARG A 35 14.08 -0.17 1.39
CA ARG A 35 13.57 -0.55 0.08
C ARG A 35 12.15 -0.02 -0.06
N PHE A 36 11.98 0.97 -0.92
CA PHE A 36 10.68 1.54 -1.26
C PHE A 36 9.86 0.53 -2.07
N ASP A 37 9.11 -0.30 -1.34
CA ASP A 37 7.80 -0.74 -1.82
C ASP A 37 6.76 0.26 -1.29
N ILE A 38 5.61 0.37 -1.95
CA ILE A 38 4.67 1.47 -1.70
C ILE A 38 4.15 1.49 -0.26
N GLU A 39 4.06 0.31 0.35
CA GLU A 39 3.64 0.04 1.72
C GLU A 39 4.69 0.46 2.78
N PHE A 40 5.95 0.69 2.41
CA PHE A 40 6.99 1.20 3.32
C PHE A 40 7.13 2.74 3.32
N GLY A 41 6.20 3.47 2.70
CA GLY A 41 6.30 4.93 2.50
C GLY A 41 6.45 5.78 3.77
N LEU A 42 6.14 5.23 4.95
CA LEU A 42 6.31 5.89 6.25
C LEU A 42 7.70 5.68 6.90
N GLN A 43 8.51 4.75 6.38
CA GLN A 43 9.92 4.55 6.77
C GLN A 43 10.15 4.23 8.26
N ASN A 44 9.21 3.55 8.90
CA ASN A 44 9.30 3.11 10.31
C ASN A 44 9.88 1.69 10.49
N GLY A 45 10.54 1.14 9.46
CA GLY A 45 11.03 -0.24 9.45
C GLY A 45 9.92 -1.30 9.41
N THR A 46 10.25 -2.57 9.60
CA THR A 46 9.26 -3.66 9.69
C THR A 46 9.79 -4.85 10.49
N THR A 47 8.92 -5.83 10.73
CA THR A 47 9.32 -7.16 11.20
C THR A 47 8.84 -8.25 10.24
N TYR A 48 9.43 -9.44 10.34
CA TYR A 48 8.91 -10.69 9.76
C TYR A 48 8.71 -11.67 10.91
N ASN A 49 7.45 -11.93 11.25
CA ASN A 49 7.08 -12.70 12.42
C ASN A 49 6.72 -14.13 12.00
N SER A 50 7.40 -15.11 12.57
CA SER A 50 7.02 -16.52 12.51
C SER A 50 6.70 -17.04 13.90
N PHE A 51 6.10 -18.24 13.97
CA PHE A 51 5.56 -18.77 15.22
C PHE A 51 5.80 -20.26 15.39
N LEU A 52 6.21 -20.68 16.59
CA LEU A 52 6.40 -22.08 16.95
C LEU A 52 5.33 -22.50 17.96
N ILE A 53 4.51 -23.48 17.61
CA ILE A 53 3.40 -24.03 18.42
C ILE A 53 3.77 -25.44 18.87
N ARG A 54 3.83 -25.69 20.19
CA ARG A 54 4.38 -26.93 20.79
C ARG A 54 3.30 -27.81 21.43
N GLY A 55 2.61 -28.61 20.62
CA GLY A 55 1.69 -29.64 21.08
C GLY A 55 2.39 -30.95 21.50
N GLU A 56 1.73 -32.08 21.24
CA GLU A 56 2.37 -33.39 21.06
C GLU A 56 3.14 -33.47 19.74
N LYS A 57 2.66 -32.74 18.74
CA LYS A 57 3.36 -32.40 17.50
C LYS A 57 3.69 -30.92 17.48
N THR A 58 4.76 -30.56 16.78
CA THR A 58 5.23 -29.17 16.68
C THR A 58 4.97 -28.60 15.30
N ALA A 59 4.39 -27.39 15.25
CA ALA A 59 4.22 -26.63 14.04
C ALA A 59 5.06 -25.34 14.05
N LEU A 60 5.75 -25.08 12.95
CA LEU A 60 6.31 -23.77 12.62
C LEU A 60 5.37 -23.09 11.62
N VAL A 61 4.86 -21.91 11.95
CA VAL A 61 4.02 -21.07 11.09
C VAL A 61 4.88 -19.98 10.46
N ASP A 62 4.91 -19.97 9.14
CA ASP A 62 5.72 -19.11 8.28
C ASP A 62 7.22 -19.16 8.59
N THR A 63 8.00 -18.43 7.79
CA THR A 63 9.44 -18.26 7.99
C THR A 63 9.78 -16.77 8.02
N SER A 64 10.91 -16.38 7.43
CA SER A 64 11.36 -14.99 7.42
C SER A 64 11.98 -14.66 6.07
N HIS A 65 12.23 -13.38 5.86
CA HIS A 65 12.91 -12.87 4.69
C HIS A 65 14.35 -13.40 4.59
N GLU A 66 14.80 -13.72 3.37
CA GLU A 66 16.14 -14.23 3.09
C GLU A 66 17.30 -13.43 3.72
N LYS A 67 17.18 -12.11 3.86
CA LYS A 67 18.23 -11.26 4.48
C LYS A 67 18.51 -11.62 5.94
N PHE A 68 17.57 -12.30 6.62
CA PHE A 68 17.73 -12.80 7.98
C PHE A 68 18.23 -14.25 8.03
N ARG A 69 18.52 -14.91 6.90
CA ARG A 69 18.83 -16.35 6.83
C ARG A 69 19.64 -16.87 8.01
N GLN A 70 20.84 -16.32 8.23
CA GLN A 70 21.70 -16.80 9.32
C GLN A 70 21.12 -16.50 10.71
N LEU A 71 20.70 -15.26 10.96
CA LEU A 71 20.12 -14.83 12.23
C LEU A 71 18.88 -15.65 12.61
N TYR A 72 17.99 -15.90 11.63
CA TYR A 72 16.77 -16.66 11.80
C TYR A 72 17.07 -18.13 12.10
N LEU A 73 17.94 -18.78 11.32
CA LEU A 73 18.26 -20.20 11.50
C LEU A 73 18.99 -20.46 12.83
N ASP A 74 19.87 -19.56 13.26
CA ASP A 74 20.52 -19.65 14.57
C ASP A 74 19.51 -19.45 15.72
N THR A 75 18.59 -18.49 15.56
CA THR A 75 17.50 -18.27 16.52
C THR A 75 16.58 -19.48 16.60
N LEU A 76 16.17 -20.05 15.47
CA LEU A 76 15.31 -21.23 15.40
C LEU A 76 15.96 -22.43 16.10
N LYS A 77 17.25 -22.71 15.82
CA LYS A 77 18.01 -23.78 16.49
C LYS A 77 18.14 -23.56 18.00
N GLY A 78 18.15 -22.32 18.45
CA GLY A 78 18.11 -21.97 19.87
C GLY A 78 16.75 -22.20 20.52
N GLN A 79 15.66 -22.19 19.74
CA GLN A 79 14.29 -22.38 20.22
C GLN A 79 13.81 -23.84 20.16
N ILE A 80 14.33 -24.62 19.22
CA ILE A 80 14.00 -26.04 19.01
C ILE A 80 15.08 -26.72 18.18
N ASN A 81 15.24 -28.05 18.32
CA ASN A 81 15.91 -28.85 17.31
C ASN A 81 15.03 -28.92 16.06
N PRO A 82 15.42 -28.37 14.90
CA PRO A 82 14.55 -28.30 13.73
C PRO A 82 14.01 -29.66 13.25
N ALA A 83 14.74 -30.75 13.51
CA ALA A 83 14.29 -32.10 13.17
C ALA A 83 13.07 -32.59 14.00
N ASP A 84 12.68 -31.85 15.04
CA ASP A 84 11.49 -32.14 15.85
C ASP A 84 10.25 -31.36 15.36
N ILE A 85 10.37 -30.60 14.26
CA ILE A 85 9.24 -29.91 13.64
C ILE A 85 8.47 -30.91 12.77
N ASP A 86 7.20 -31.14 13.09
CA ASP A 86 6.30 -32.03 12.34
C ASP A 86 5.65 -31.31 11.16
N TYR A 87 5.26 -30.05 11.35
CA TYR A 87 4.54 -29.26 10.36
C TYR A 87 5.19 -27.90 10.10
N LEU A 88 5.33 -27.55 8.83
CA LEU A 88 5.67 -26.20 8.38
C LEU A 88 4.44 -25.61 7.71
N ILE A 89 3.70 -24.78 8.44
CA ILE A 89 2.49 -24.13 7.96
C ILE A 89 2.88 -22.86 7.22
N ILE A 90 2.54 -22.75 5.94
CA ILE A 90 2.78 -21.55 5.12
C ILE A 90 1.44 -20.88 4.85
N SER A 91 1.23 -19.76 5.53
CA SER A 91 0.03 -18.93 5.41
C SER A 91 0.06 -18.10 4.13
N HIS A 92 1.25 -17.72 3.68
CA HIS A 92 1.48 -16.92 2.48
C HIS A 92 2.89 -17.14 1.93
N THR A 93 3.01 -17.15 0.61
CA THR A 93 4.24 -17.53 -0.12
C THR A 93 5.08 -16.35 -0.60
N GLU A 94 4.70 -15.09 -0.34
CA GLU A 94 5.59 -13.96 -0.66
C GLU A 94 6.96 -14.15 0.02
N PRO A 95 8.09 -13.90 -0.69
CA PRO A 95 9.42 -14.32 -0.22
C PRO A 95 9.88 -13.71 1.11
N ASP A 96 9.22 -12.69 1.62
CA ASP A 96 9.55 -12.08 2.90
C ASP A 96 8.98 -12.87 4.10
N HIS A 97 8.01 -13.75 3.87
CA HIS A 97 7.51 -14.73 4.85
C HIS A 97 7.93 -16.17 4.53
N SER A 98 8.13 -16.49 3.25
CA SER A 98 8.45 -17.86 2.79
C SER A 98 9.91 -18.06 2.40
N GLY A 99 10.73 -17.02 2.43
CA GLY A 99 12.08 -17.01 1.84
C GLY A 99 13.07 -18.02 2.43
N LEU A 100 12.76 -18.60 3.60
CA LEU A 100 13.61 -19.59 4.28
C LEU A 100 12.97 -20.99 4.33
N VAL A 101 11.87 -21.24 3.60
CA VAL A 101 11.24 -22.58 3.51
C VAL A 101 12.24 -23.63 3.06
N LYS A 102 13.07 -23.32 2.06
CA LYS A 102 14.09 -24.24 1.55
C LYS A 102 15.12 -24.60 2.61
N ASP A 103 15.55 -23.62 3.41
CA ASP A 103 16.50 -23.83 4.51
C ASP A 103 15.89 -24.69 5.62
N VAL A 104 14.62 -24.46 5.97
CA VAL A 104 13.91 -25.30 6.95
C VAL A 104 13.80 -26.74 6.46
N LEU A 105 13.45 -26.97 5.19
CA LEU A 105 13.38 -28.32 4.60
C LEU A 105 14.74 -29.04 4.60
N GLN A 106 15.86 -28.31 4.52
CA GLN A 106 17.19 -28.91 4.66
C GLN A 106 17.49 -29.34 6.09
N LEU A 107 17.03 -28.58 7.08
CA LEU A 107 17.20 -28.88 8.51
C LEU A 107 16.20 -29.93 9.02
N ALA A 108 15.03 -30.02 8.40
CA ALA A 108 13.93 -30.90 8.77
C ALA A 108 13.31 -31.59 7.54
N PRO A 109 14.02 -32.52 6.87
CA PRO A 109 13.53 -33.13 5.62
C PRO A 109 12.23 -33.93 5.77
N GLN A 110 11.89 -34.34 6.99
CA GLN A 110 10.68 -35.09 7.33
C GLN A 110 9.44 -34.19 7.52
N VAL A 111 9.60 -32.87 7.59
CA VAL A 111 8.49 -31.95 7.89
C VAL A 111 7.41 -32.00 6.82
N THR A 112 6.15 -31.97 7.24
CA THR A 112 5.01 -31.83 6.31
C THR A 112 4.69 -30.36 6.10
N VAL A 113 4.80 -29.88 4.87
CA VAL A 113 4.44 -28.50 4.50
C VAL A 113 2.92 -28.40 4.37
N VAL A 114 2.30 -27.54 5.17
CA VAL A 114 0.84 -27.33 5.20
C VAL A 114 0.51 -25.98 4.58
N GLY A 115 -0.45 -25.94 3.67
CA GLY A 115 -0.85 -24.68 3.04
C GLY A 115 -2.06 -24.83 2.12
N SER A 116 -2.54 -23.71 1.59
CA SER A 116 -3.60 -23.74 0.58
C SER A 116 -3.11 -24.44 -0.69
N LYS A 117 -4.04 -24.88 -1.55
CA LYS A 117 -3.68 -25.51 -2.83
C LYS A 117 -2.75 -24.60 -3.67
N VAL A 118 -3.03 -23.30 -3.68
CA VAL A 118 -2.26 -22.31 -4.45
C VAL A 118 -0.90 -22.08 -3.79
N ALA A 119 -0.83 -22.01 -2.45
CA ALA A 119 0.44 -21.88 -1.72
C ALA A 119 1.38 -23.05 -2.04
N ILE A 120 0.87 -24.29 -1.99
CA ILE A 120 1.67 -25.47 -2.31
C ILE A 120 2.16 -25.44 -3.77
N GLN A 121 1.32 -25.00 -4.71
CA GLN A 121 1.72 -24.86 -6.11
C GLN A 121 2.86 -23.84 -6.27
N PHE A 122 2.76 -22.67 -5.64
CA PHE A 122 3.82 -21.66 -5.69
C PHE A 122 5.13 -22.15 -5.04
N LEU A 123 5.04 -22.84 -3.90
CA LEU A 123 6.23 -23.39 -3.23
C LEU A 123 6.94 -24.48 -4.05
N GLU A 124 6.21 -25.31 -4.81
CA GLU A 124 6.83 -26.27 -5.73
C GLU A 124 7.70 -25.56 -6.78
N ASP A 125 7.21 -24.43 -7.29
CA ASP A 125 7.94 -23.59 -8.24
C ASP A 125 9.12 -22.85 -7.58
N PHE A 126 9.09 -22.52 -6.29
CA PHE A 126 10.17 -21.76 -5.64
C PHE A 126 11.28 -22.63 -5.06
N VAL A 127 10.91 -23.74 -4.41
CA VAL A 127 11.86 -24.55 -3.64
C VAL A 127 12.66 -25.48 -4.57
N HIS A 128 12.05 -25.92 -5.68
CA HIS A 128 12.61 -26.84 -6.67
C HIS A 128 13.14 -28.16 -6.07
N GLN A 129 12.48 -28.66 -5.02
CA GLN A 129 12.76 -29.97 -4.43
C GLN A 129 11.45 -30.59 -3.92
N PRO A 130 11.31 -31.93 -3.90
CA PRO A 130 10.13 -32.58 -3.35
C PRO A 130 10.06 -32.38 -1.83
N PHE A 131 8.85 -32.23 -1.31
CA PHE A 131 8.55 -32.18 0.12
C PHE A 131 7.21 -32.85 0.40
N GLU A 132 7.05 -33.40 1.61
CA GLU A 132 5.76 -33.90 2.09
C GLU A 132 4.81 -32.74 2.28
N ARG A 133 3.54 -32.91 1.89
CA ARG A 133 2.57 -31.81 1.85
C ARG A 133 1.19 -32.19 2.35
N LEU A 134 0.53 -31.22 2.97
CA LEU A 134 -0.87 -31.27 3.36
C LEU A 134 -1.59 -30.04 2.79
N ILE A 135 -2.44 -30.26 1.79
CA ILE A 135 -3.30 -29.20 1.24
C ILE A 135 -4.51 -29.04 2.15
N VAL A 136 -4.71 -27.82 2.66
CA VAL A 136 -5.84 -27.46 3.52
C VAL A 136 -6.78 -26.47 2.84
N LYS A 137 -8.04 -26.51 3.28
CA LYS A 137 -9.14 -25.63 2.86
C LYS A 137 -9.82 -25.02 4.08
N ASN A 138 -10.72 -24.07 3.82
CA ASN A 138 -11.53 -23.45 4.86
C ASN A 138 -12.27 -24.49 5.73
N GLY A 139 -12.03 -24.45 7.04
CA GLY A 139 -12.66 -25.32 8.04
C GLY A 139 -11.94 -26.66 8.25
N ASP A 140 -10.90 -26.96 7.46
CA ASP A 140 -10.04 -28.12 7.75
C ASP A 140 -9.33 -27.92 9.09
N LYS A 141 -9.03 -29.04 9.77
CA LYS A 141 -8.43 -29.04 11.09
C LYS A 141 -7.16 -29.87 11.15
N LEU A 142 -6.19 -29.38 11.92
CA LEU A 142 -4.94 -30.07 12.24
C LEU A 142 -4.76 -30.09 13.75
N ASP A 143 -4.84 -31.28 14.35
CA ASP A 143 -4.64 -31.47 15.79
C ASP A 143 -3.15 -31.69 16.07
N LEU A 144 -2.56 -30.78 16.84
CA LEU A 144 -1.19 -30.88 17.32
C LEU A 144 -1.11 -31.54 18.70
N GLY A 145 -2.23 -31.85 19.36
CA GLY A 145 -2.27 -32.33 20.74
C GLY A 145 -2.19 -31.19 21.76
N LYS A 146 -2.31 -31.53 23.05
CA LYS A 146 -2.37 -30.58 24.19
C LYS A 146 -3.44 -29.48 24.07
N GLY A 147 -4.50 -29.70 23.29
CA GLY A 147 -5.56 -28.73 23.07
C GLY A 147 -5.33 -27.77 21.90
N HIS A 148 -4.19 -27.86 21.21
CA HIS A 148 -3.92 -27.09 19.99
C HIS A 148 -4.58 -27.76 18.78
N VAL A 149 -5.81 -27.35 18.48
CA VAL A 149 -6.53 -27.76 17.28
C VAL A 149 -6.58 -26.56 16.33
N LEU A 150 -5.73 -26.61 15.31
CA LEU A 150 -5.61 -25.57 14.31
C LEU A 150 -6.75 -25.69 13.30
N GLU A 151 -7.49 -24.62 13.06
CA GLU A 151 -8.55 -24.53 12.04
C GLU A 151 -8.15 -23.51 10.96
N PHE A 152 -8.23 -23.89 9.70
CA PHE A 152 -7.77 -23.05 8.59
C PHE A 152 -8.89 -22.19 8.01
N VAL A 153 -8.61 -20.93 7.71
CA VAL A 153 -9.57 -19.99 7.10
C VAL A 153 -9.04 -19.49 5.77
N ASN A 154 -9.75 -19.82 4.68
CA ASN A 154 -9.37 -19.31 3.36
C ASN A 154 -9.49 -17.79 3.32
N ALA A 155 -8.44 -17.13 2.83
CA ALA A 155 -8.35 -15.68 2.75
C ALA A 155 -7.72 -15.22 1.42
N PRO A 156 -8.12 -15.77 0.25
CA PRO A 156 -7.46 -15.50 -1.01
C PRO A 156 -7.52 -14.02 -1.40
N ASN A 157 -6.46 -13.57 -2.07
CA ASN A 157 -6.22 -12.19 -2.49
C ASN A 157 -6.06 -11.21 -1.32
N LEU A 158 -5.52 -11.67 -0.19
CA LEU A 158 -5.16 -10.85 0.99
C LEU A 158 -3.65 -10.97 1.31
N HIS A 159 -2.74 -10.48 0.48
CA HIS A 159 -3.00 -9.78 -0.80
C HIS A 159 -2.76 -10.65 -2.04
N TRP A 160 -2.14 -11.83 -1.89
CA TRP A 160 -1.97 -12.80 -2.97
C TRP A 160 -3.04 -13.91 -2.95
N PRO A 161 -3.24 -14.63 -4.07
CA PRO A 161 -4.26 -15.67 -4.19
C PRO A 161 -4.09 -16.88 -3.26
N ASP A 162 -2.89 -17.08 -2.71
CA ASP A 162 -2.54 -18.24 -1.89
C ASP A 162 -2.89 -18.12 -0.39
N THR A 163 -3.19 -16.90 0.08
CA THR A 163 -3.32 -16.61 1.51
C THR A 163 -4.37 -17.48 2.22
N ILE A 164 -3.93 -18.08 3.34
CA ILE A 164 -4.78 -18.83 4.27
C ILE A 164 -4.38 -18.52 5.72
N PHE A 165 -5.38 -18.24 6.57
CA PHE A 165 -5.14 -18.01 7.99
C PHE A 165 -5.23 -19.31 8.78
N THR A 166 -4.62 -19.33 9.95
CA THR A 166 -4.66 -20.46 10.88
C THR A 166 -5.16 -19.98 12.23
N TYR A 167 -6.22 -20.58 12.76
CA TYR A 167 -6.75 -20.27 14.09
C TYR A 167 -6.44 -21.42 15.05
N ASP A 168 -5.75 -21.15 16.15
CA ASP A 168 -5.58 -22.12 17.22
C ASP A 168 -6.71 -22.02 18.24
N ALA A 169 -7.60 -23.01 18.26
CA ALA A 169 -8.73 -23.02 19.17
C ALA A 169 -8.34 -23.13 20.65
N GLY A 170 -7.16 -23.71 20.95
CA GLY A 170 -6.69 -23.88 22.33
C GLY A 170 -6.22 -22.57 22.97
N THR A 171 -5.56 -21.72 22.17
CA THR A 171 -4.98 -20.45 22.64
C THR A 171 -5.76 -19.22 22.17
N GLN A 172 -6.74 -19.39 21.26
CA GLN A 172 -7.54 -18.32 20.66
C GLN A 172 -6.70 -17.33 19.83
N VAL A 173 -5.54 -17.77 19.35
CA VAL A 173 -4.63 -16.98 18.49
C VAL A 173 -4.96 -17.21 17.02
N MET A 174 -5.04 -16.13 16.25
CA MET A 174 -5.24 -16.15 14.81
C MET A 174 -3.96 -15.73 14.08
N PHE A 175 -3.34 -16.64 13.33
CA PHE A 175 -2.16 -16.39 12.50
C PHE A 175 -2.58 -15.95 11.10
N THR A 176 -2.23 -14.73 10.72
CA THR A 176 -2.81 -14.06 9.55
C THR A 176 -1.80 -13.62 8.50
N CYS A 177 -0.50 -13.81 8.77
CA CYS A 177 0.57 -13.29 7.94
C CYS A 177 0.32 -11.79 7.63
N ASP A 178 0.21 -11.38 6.38
CA ASP A 178 0.00 -9.98 6.00
C ASP A 178 -1.28 -9.34 6.55
N ALA A 179 -2.39 -10.08 6.62
CA ALA A 179 -3.64 -9.47 7.06
C ALA A 179 -3.53 -8.98 8.52
N PHE A 180 -4.01 -7.76 8.76
CA PHE A 180 -3.86 -7.03 10.02
C PHE A 180 -2.40 -6.72 10.43
N GLY A 181 -1.45 -6.79 9.48
CA GLY A 181 -0.08 -6.34 9.66
C GLY A 181 0.10 -4.81 9.60
N LEU A 182 1.33 -4.38 9.86
CA LEU A 182 1.81 -3.01 9.69
C LEU A 182 3.33 -2.99 9.55
N HIS A 183 3.86 -2.02 8.80
CA HIS A 183 5.30 -1.80 8.72
C HIS A 183 5.76 -0.82 9.79
N TYR A 184 6.01 -1.37 10.98
CA TYR A 184 6.49 -0.61 12.13
C TYR A 184 7.44 -1.48 12.95
N CYS A 185 8.73 -1.15 12.96
CA CYS A 185 9.73 -1.86 13.75
C CYS A 185 9.83 -1.23 15.15
N SER A 186 9.66 -2.05 16.17
CA SER A 186 9.85 -1.64 17.57
C SER A 186 10.20 -2.82 18.46
N ASP A 187 10.76 -2.52 19.62
CA ASP A 187 11.05 -3.53 20.64
C ASP A 187 9.78 -4.11 21.28
N SER A 188 8.63 -3.42 21.20
CA SER A 188 7.36 -3.94 21.71
C SER A 188 6.87 -5.10 20.85
N THR A 189 6.61 -6.24 21.51
CA THR A 189 6.01 -7.43 20.87
C THR A 189 4.55 -7.21 20.51
N PHE A 190 3.83 -6.41 21.31
CA PHE A 190 2.39 -6.20 21.18
C PHE A 190 2.06 -4.74 20.87
N ASP A 191 0.82 -4.51 20.47
CA ASP A 191 0.20 -3.24 20.13
C ASP A 191 -0.06 -2.31 21.35
N GLU A 192 0.99 -2.03 22.13
CA GLU A 192 0.91 -1.28 23.38
C GLU A 192 0.54 0.20 23.19
N ASP A 193 1.12 0.88 22.19
CA ASP A 193 0.81 2.28 21.86
C ASP A 193 0.06 2.38 20.54
N LEU A 194 -1.28 2.34 20.63
CA LEU A 194 -2.17 2.45 19.48
C LEU A 194 -1.93 3.74 18.67
N ARG A 195 -1.59 4.86 19.33
CA ARG A 195 -1.40 6.14 18.63
C ARG A 195 -0.14 6.14 17.78
N ALA A 196 0.90 5.46 18.23
CA ALA A 196 2.16 5.34 17.50
C ALA A 196 2.00 4.48 16.25
N ILE A 197 1.23 3.39 16.33
CA ILE A 197 1.12 2.40 15.24
C ILE A 197 -0.04 2.67 14.26
N GLU A 198 -1.02 3.50 14.64
CA GLU A 198 -2.21 3.77 13.84
C GLU A 198 -1.92 4.26 12.41
N PRO A 199 -0.97 5.19 12.18
CA PRO A 199 -0.62 5.63 10.83
C PRO A 199 -0.15 4.48 9.93
N ASP A 200 0.77 3.65 10.42
CA ASP A 200 1.33 2.51 9.69
C ASP A 200 0.29 1.42 9.47
N TYR A 201 -0.55 1.15 10.46
CA TYR A 201 -1.65 0.19 10.33
C TYR A 201 -2.65 0.60 9.24
N ARG A 202 -3.04 1.89 9.21
CA ARG A 202 -3.95 2.39 8.16
C ARG A 202 -3.26 2.38 6.80
N PHE A 203 -2.01 2.82 6.74
CA PHE A 203 -1.27 2.89 5.49
C PHE A 203 -1.05 1.51 4.86
N TYR A 204 -0.70 0.52 5.68
CA TYR A 204 -0.58 -0.88 5.29
C TYR A 204 -1.90 -1.42 4.71
N TYR A 205 -3.03 -1.16 5.38
CA TYR A 205 -4.35 -1.49 4.85
C TYR A 205 -4.63 -0.81 3.50
N ASP A 206 -4.39 0.49 3.38
CA ASP A 206 -4.69 1.26 2.16
C ASP A 206 -3.87 0.75 0.96
N CYS A 207 -2.65 0.26 1.19
CA CYS A 207 -1.78 -0.26 0.14
C CYS A 207 -2.14 -1.71 -0.25
N LEU A 208 -2.27 -2.61 0.72
CA LEU A 208 -2.31 -4.04 0.46
C LEU A 208 -3.72 -4.65 0.51
N MET A 209 -4.62 -4.08 1.32
CA MET A 209 -5.90 -4.71 1.65
C MET A 209 -7.09 -3.98 1.04
N ALA A 210 -7.04 -2.65 0.95
CA ALA A 210 -8.09 -1.82 0.35
C ALA A 210 -8.42 -2.22 -1.10
N PRO A 211 -7.44 -2.56 -1.97
CA PRO A 211 -7.74 -3.01 -3.33
C PRO A 211 -8.60 -4.27 -3.41
N ASN A 212 -8.61 -5.10 -2.36
CA ASN A 212 -9.39 -6.34 -2.31
C ASN A 212 -10.35 -6.34 -1.10
N ALA A 213 -10.93 -5.18 -0.78
CA ALA A 213 -11.83 -4.99 0.36
C ALA A 213 -12.98 -6.02 0.46
N ARG A 214 -13.50 -6.53 -0.67
CA ARG A 214 -14.52 -7.60 -0.65
C ARG A 214 -13.96 -8.94 -0.18
N SER A 215 -12.71 -9.26 -0.52
CA SER A 215 -12.01 -10.43 0.04
C SER A 215 -11.80 -10.27 1.54
N VAL A 216 -11.44 -9.07 2.02
CA VAL A 216 -11.32 -8.78 3.47
C VAL A 216 -12.63 -9.08 4.19
N LEU A 217 -13.75 -8.56 3.68
CA LEU A 217 -15.08 -8.81 4.27
C LEU A 217 -15.46 -10.30 4.24
N SER A 218 -15.06 -11.03 3.21
CA SER A 218 -15.31 -12.46 3.09
C SER A 218 -14.49 -13.27 4.09
N ALA A 219 -13.21 -12.92 4.29
CA ALA A 219 -12.35 -13.52 5.30
C ALA A 219 -12.89 -13.22 6.71
N LEU A 220 -13.21 -11.95 7.01
CA LEU A 220 -13.83 -11.55 8.27
C LEU A 220 -15.12 -12.32 8.57
N LYS A 221 -15.98 -12.55 7.57
CA LYS A 221 -17.20 -13.34 7.74
C LYS A 221 -16.91 -14.81 8.11
N ARG A 222 -15.82 -15.39 7.58
CA ARG A 222 -15.38 -16.74 7.95
C ARG A 222 -14.78 -16.75 9.35
N MET A 223 -14.01 -15.72 9.70
CA MET A 223 -13.50 -15.52 11.07
C MET A 223 -14.63 -15.41 12.09
N ASP A 224 -15.74 -14.73 11.75
CA ASP A 224 -16.93 -14.61 12.61
C ASP A 224 -17.60 -15.97 12.93
N GLN A 225 -17.28 -17.04 12.20
CA GLN A 225 -17.80 -18.39 12.43
C GLN A 225 -16.92 -19.22 13.38
N LEU A 226 -15.73 -18.70 13.71
CA LEU A 226 -14.81 -19.32 14.67
C LEU A 226 -15.23 -19.01 16.12
N GLY A 227 -14.41 -19.47 17.06
CA GLY A 227 -14.45 -19.01 18.44
C GLY A 227 -13.98 -17.56 18.60
N GLU A 228 -13.90 -17.13 19.85
CA GLU A 228 -13.30 -15.83 20.19
C GLU A 228 -11.83 -15.76 19.76
N VAL A 229 -11.44 -14.66 19.11
CA VAL A 229 -10.05 -14.36 18.75
C VAL A 229 -9.52 -13.33 19.74
N THR A 230 -8.63 -13.76 20.63
CA THR A 230 -8.05 -12.90 21.67
C THR A 230 -6.73 -12.27 21.24
N MET A 231 -6.11 -12.80 20.18
CA MET A 231 -4.88 -12.28 19.59
C MET A 231 -4.86 -12.51 18.08
N VAL A 232 -4.33 -11.53 17.34
CA VAL A 232 -3.90 -11.70 15.95
C VAL A 232 -2.38 -11.70 15.89
N ALA A 233 -1.84 -12.82 15.41
CA ALA A 233 -0.43 -13.05 15.16
C ALA A 233 -0.11 -12.78 13.67
N ASN A 234 0.01 -11.50 13.35
CA ASN A 234 0.35 -10.97 12.02
C ASN A 234 1.86 -11.10 11.70
N GLY A 235 2.19 -11.11 10.42
CA GLY A 235 3.53 -11.28 9.87
C GLY A 235 4.42 -10.04 9.98
N HIS A 236 3.84 -8.83 10.10
CA HIS A 236 4.60 -7.57 10.16
C HIS A 236 4.15 -6.66 11.29
N GLY A 237 5.11 -6.12 12.04
CA GLY A 237 4.90 -5.17 13.12
C GLY A 237 4.64 -5.86 14.47
N PRO A 238 4.18 -5.10 15.48
CA PRO A 238 3.68 -5.68 16.72
C PRO A 238 2.47 -6.58 16.50
N LEU A 239 2.32 -7.61 17.34
CA LEU A 239 1.18 -8.51 17.35
C LEU A 239 -0.03 -7.82 18.00
N LEU A 240 -1.24 -8.11 17.52
CA LEU A 240 -2.44 -7.47 18.06
C LEU A 240 -2.98 -8.29 19.24
N ARG A 241 -2.95 -7.72 20.44
CA ARG A 241 -3.48 -8.32 21.68
C ARG A 241 -4.36 -7.34 22.44
N HIS A 242 -3.92 -6.10 22.57
CA HIS A 242 -4.59 -5.09 23.39
C HIS A 242 -5.75 -4.41 22.65
N ASN A 243 -5.68 -4.33 21.32
CA ASN A 243 -6.64 -3.59 20.49
C ASN A 243 -7.26 -4.45 19.39
N VAL A 244 -7.32 -5.78 19.54
CA VAL A 244 -7.85 -6.71 18.52
C VAL A 244 -9.23 -6.26 18.02
N THR A 245 -10.17 -6.01 18.92
CA THR A 245 -11.54 -5.60 18.55
C THR A 245 -11.56 -4.29 17.77
N GLU A 246 -10.77 -3.30 18.18
CA GLU A 246 -10.70 -1.99 17.53
C GLU A 246 -10.06 -2.10 16.13
N LEU A 247 -8.91 -2.76 16.03
CA LEU A 247 -8.12 -2.85 14.80
C LEU A 247 -8.81 -3.74 13.74
N VAL A 248 -9.34 -4.90 14.13
CA VAL A 248 -10.17 -5.74 13.24
C VAL A 248 -11.47 -5.01 12.86
N GLY A 249 -12.06 -4.26 13.79
CA GLY A 249 -13.23 -3.40 13.54
C GLY A 249 -12.96 -2.30 12.51
N ARG A 250 -11.77 -1.69 12.56
CA ARG A 250 -11.30 -0.71 11.57
C ARG A 250 -11.18 -1.32 10.19
N TYR A 251 -10.51 -2.47 10.05
CA TYR A 251 -10.46 -3.22 8.77
C TYR A 251 -11.87 -3.44 8.21
N ARG A 252 -12.79 -3.92 9.04
CA ARG A 252 -14.19 -4.13 8.63
C ARG A 252 -14.85 -2.85 8.14
N LYS A 253 -14.72 -1.75 8.88
CA LYS A 253 -15.30 -0.44 8.53
C LYS A 253 -14.72 0.12 7.23
N TRP A 254 -13.39 0.08 7.09
CA TRP A 254 -12.70 0.57 5.90
C TRP A 254 -13.07 -0.27 4.67
N SER A 255 -13.12 -1.60 4.80
CA SER A 255 -13.50 -2.48 3.71
C SER A 255 -14.96 -2.33 3.32
N GLN A 256 -15.87 -2.11 4.28
CA GLN A 256 -17.27 -1.77 3.98
C GLN A 256 -17.40 -0.44 3.22
N ALA A 257 -16.57 0.56 3.53
CA ALA A 257 -16.56 1.82 2.81
C ALA A 257 -16.09 1.64 1.37
N GLN A 258 -14.99 0.91 1.15
CA GLN A 258 -14.46 0.61 -0.18
C GLN A 258 -15.41 -0.25 -1.02
N ALA A 259 -16.01 -1.28 -0.43
CA ALA A 259 -16.90 -2.21 -1.15
C ALA A 259 -18.21 -1.55 -1.66
N LYS A 260 -18.57 -0.38 -1.14
CA LYS A 260 -19.74 0.43 -1.55
C LYS A 260 -19.48 1.31 -2.77
N ALA A 261 -18.26 1.34 -3.31
CA ALA A 261 -17.95 2.16 -4.48
C ALA A 261 -18.87 1.80 -5.66
N GLU A 262 -19.53 2.83 -6.24
CA GLU A 262 -20.44 2.67 -7.38
C GLU A 262 -19.71 2.32 -8.68
N THR A 263 -18.44 2.73 -8.78
CA THR A 263 -17.57 2.54 -9.94
C THR A 263 -16.39 1.71 -9.50
N SER A 264 -16.02 0.71 -10.29
CA SER A 264 -14.87 -0.16 -10.00
C SER A 264 -13.95 -0.36 -11.19
N VAL A 265 -12.68 -0.64 -10.90
CA VAL A 265 -11.64 -1.04 -11.85
C VAL A 265 -11.09 -2.40 -11.45
N VAL A 266 -10.76 -3.25 -12.43
CA VAL A 266 -10.00 -4.48 -12.17
C VAL A 266 -8.53 -4.23 -12.50
N VAL A 267 -7.63 -4.56 -11.59
CA VAL A 267 -6.19 -4.43 -11.78
C VAL A 267 -5.61 -5.84 -11.91
N PHE A 268 -5.10 -6.16 -13.10
CA PHE A 268 -4.50 -7.45 -13.40
C PHE A 268 -2.99 -7.39 -13.20
N TYR A 269 -2.46 -8.40 -12.54
CA TYR A 269 -1.03 -8.57 -12.29
C TYR A 269 -0.63 -10.04 -12.40
N VAL A 270 0.65 -10.34 -12.22
CA VAL A 270 1.17 -11.71 -12.17
C VAL A 270 1.97 -11.87 -10.88
N SER A 271 1.54 -12.77 -9.99
CA SER A 271 2.32 -13.08 -8.78
C SER A 271 3.65 -13.74 -9.15
N ASP A 272 4.69 -13.41 -8.38
CA ASP A 272 6.05 -13.91 -8.60
C ASP A 272 6.57 -13.65 -10.03
N TYR A 273 6.37 -12.43 -10.53
CA TYR A 273 6.93 -12.04 -11.83
C TYR A 273 7.43 -10.60 -11.84
N GLY A 274 8.75 -10.44 -11.91
CA GLY A 274 9.40 -9.13 -11.93
C GLY A 274 8.99 -8.30 -10.72
N TYR A 275 8.36 -7.15 -11.00
CA TYR A 275 7.79 -6.22 -10.01
C TYR A 275 6.27 -6.03 -10.26
N SER A 276 5.62 -7.00 -10.92
CA SER A 276 4.21 -6.91 -11.35
C SER A 276 3.27 -6.61 -10.18
N ASP A 277 3.45 -7.31 -9.08
CA ASP A 277 2.75 -7.14 -7.80
C ASP A 277 2.85 -5.68 -7.31
N ARG A 278 4.06 -5.17 -7.09
CA ARG A 278 4.31 -3.85 -6.49
C ARG A 278 3.85 -2.71 -7.40
N LEU A 279 4.11 -2.81 -8.71
CA LEU A 279 3.68 -1.82 -9.68
C LEU A 279 2.15 -1.79 -9.78
N SER A 280 1.50 -2.95 -9.74
CA SER A 280 0.04 -3.05 -9.76
C SER A 280 -0.60 -2.51 -8.48
N GLN A 281 0.00 -2.74 -7.30
CA GLN A 281 -0.41 -2.15 -6.04
C GLN A 281 -0.31 -0.62 -6.07
N ALA A 282 0.75 -0.07 -6.67
CA ALA A 282 0.89 1.37 -6.84
C ALA A 282 -0.23 1.98 -7.70
N VAL A 283 -0.56 1.34 -8.84
CA VAL A 283 -1.70 1.73 -9.67
C VAL A 283 -3.02 1.61 -8.89
N ALA A 284 -3.24 0.49 -8.19
CA ALA A 284 -4.44 0.26 -7.39
C ALA A 284 -4.64 1.29 -6.28
N ARG A 285 -3.55 1.67 -5.59
CA ARG A 285 -3.57 2.72 -4.57
C ARG A 285 -3.97 4.07 -5.17
N GLY A 286 -3.43 4.43 -6.33
CA GLY A 286 -3.83 5.64 -7.05
C GLY A 286 -5.34 5.67 -7.36
N ILE A 287 -5.90 4.55 -7.81
CA ILE A 287 -7.33 4.43 -8.13
C ILE A 287 -8.20 4.54 -6.86
N THR A 288 -7.87 3.80 -5.80
CA THR A 288 -8.66 3.77 -4.57
C THR A 288 -8.75 5.13 -3.88
N LYS A 289 -7.70 5.97 -3.98
CA LYS A 289 -7.69 7.36 -3.47
C LYS A 289 -8.78 8.25 -4.07
N THR A 290 -9.29 7.93 -5.26
CA THR A 290 -10.36 8.71 -5.92
C THR A 290 -11.77 8.22 -5.55
N GLY A 291 -11.89 7.25 -4.63
CA GLY A 291 -13.15 6.62 -4.26
C GLY A 291 -13.72 5.68 -5.33
N VAL A 292 -12.88 5.24 -6.27
CA VAL A 292 -13.20 4.15 -7.21
C VAL A 292 -12.76 2.85 -6.56
N GLY A 293 -13.66 1.85 -6.56
CA GLY A 293 -13.33 0.53 -6.02
C GLY A 293 -12.32 -0.19 -6.91
N VAL A 294 -11.44 -0.98 -6.32
CA VAL A 294 -10.52 -1.84 -7.06
C VAL A 294 -10.84 -3.31 -6.74
N GLU A 295 -10.48 -4.19 -7.67
CA GLU A 295 -10.25 -5.61 -7.41
C GLU A 295 -8.95 -6.02 -8.11
N MET A 296 -7.96 -6.51 -7.36
CA MET A 296 -6.72 -7.03 -7.93
C MET A 296 -6.82 -8.53 -8.19
N ILE A 297 -6.36 -8.95 -9.37
CA ILE A 297 -6.49 -10.33 -9.86
C ILE A 297 -5.18 -10.80 -10.47
N ASP A 298 -4.69 -11.94 -9.98
CA ASP A 298 -3.52 -12.63 -10.53
C ASP A 298 -3.89 -13.43 -11.78
N LEU A 299 -3.31 -13.06 -12.92
CA LEU A 299 -3.51 -13.73 -14.21
C LEU A 299 -3.02 -15.19 -14.24
N LYS A 300 -2.16 -15.63 -13.31
CA LYS A 300 -1.71 -17.03 -13.21
C LYS A 300 -2.77 -17.95 -12.60
N THR A 301 -3.60 -17.43 -11.70
CA THR A 301 -4.53 -18.26 -10.90
C THR A 301 -5.99 -17.95 -11.14
N ALA A 302 -6.30 -16.86 -11.86
CA ALA A 302 -7.67 -16.41 -12.07
C ALA A 302 -8.52 -17.45 -12.81
N ASP A 303 -9.74 -17.65 -12.31
CA ASP A 303 -10.75 -18.43 -13.02
C ASP A 303 -11.30 -17.63 -14.23
N PRO A 304 -11.37 -18.21 -15.44
CA PRO A 304 -11.85 -17.49 -16.62
C PRO A 304 -13.27 -16.95 -16.50
N GLN A 305 -14.18 -17.62 -15.79
CA GLN A 305 -15.56 -17.13 -15.59
C GLN A 305 -15.56 -15.93 -14.66
N GLU A 306 -14.78 -16.00 -13.56
CA GLU A 306 -14.60 -14.87 -12.64
C GLU A 306 -14.04 -13.65 -13.40
N VAL A 307 -13.01 -13.83 -14.23
CA VAL A 307 -12.44 -12.75 -15.06
C VAL A 307 -13.51 -12.14 -15.98
N GLN A 308 -14.32 -12.96 -16.65
CA GLN A 308 -15.39 -12.46 -17.53
C GLN A 308 -16.43 -11.63 -16.75
N GLU A 309 -16.86 -12.10 -15.58
CA GLU A 309 -17.82 -11.41 -14.74
C GLU A 309 -17.28 -10.08 -14.23
N MET A 310 -16.04 -10.08 -13.72
CA MET A 310 -15.37 -8.88 -13.20
C MET A 310 -15.12 -7.83 -14.27
N VAL A 311 -14.57 -8.24 -15.41
CA VAL A 311 -14.38 -7.33 -16.55
C VAL A 311 -15.73 -6.83 -17.05
N GLY A 312 -16.75 -7.68 -17.11
CA GLY A 312 -18.07 -7.31 -17.61
C GLY A 312 -18.78 -6.22 -16.80
N ARG A 313 -18.48 -6.08 -15.49
CA ARG A 313 -19.08 -5.09 -14.59
C ARG A 313 -18.20 -3.87 -14.30
N ALA A 314 -16.89 -3.96 -14.55
CA ALA A 314 -15.96 -2.87 -14.27
C ALA A 314 -16.15 -1.67 -15.21
N ALA A 315 -15.76 -0.49 -14.77
CA ALA A 315 -15.71 0.71 -15.60
C ALA A 315 -14.37 0.87 -16.32
N GLY A 316 -13.33 0.20 -15.83
CA GLY A 316 -12.03 0.16 -16.48
C GLY A 316 -11.19 -1.02 -16.03
N MET A 317 -10.03 -1.18 -16.67
CA MET A 317 -9.04 -2.19 -16.34
C MET A 317 -7.63 -1.63 -16.40
N ALA A 318 -6.78 -2.00 -15.46
CA ALA A 318 -5.34 -1.79 -15.54
C ALA A 318 -4.66 -3.15 -15.68
N ILE A 319 -3.70 -3.30 -16.60
CA ILE A 319 -3.08 -4.58 -16.91
C ILE A 319 -1.56 -4.45 -16.80
N GLY A 320 -0.98 -5.16 -15.84
CA GLY A 320 0.46 -5.43 -15.80
C GLY A 320 0.79 -6.50 -16.84
N MET A 321 1.74 -6.24 -17.72
CA MET A 321 2.08 -7.17 -18.79
C MET A 321 2.63 -8.47 -18.21
N PRO A 322 2.04 -9.63 -18.57
CA PRO A 322 2.52 -10.93 -18.10
C PRO A 322 3.78 -11.38 -18.85
N PRO A 323 4.47 -12.44 -18.38
CA PRO A 323 5.53 -13.06 -19.15
C PRO A 323 5.00 -13.67 -20.46
N ALA A 324 5.68 -13.42 -21.57
CA ALA A 324 5.40 -13.99 -22.89
C ALA A 324 5.51 -15.53 -22.89
N SER A 325 6.33 -16.09 -22.01
CA SER A 325 6.41 -17.53 -21.78
C SER A 325 5.19 -18.13 -21.07
N SER A 326 4.38 -17.34 -20.37
CA SER A 326 3.23 -17.85 -19.60
C SER A 326 1.96 -17.98 -20.42
N LYS A 327 1.72 -19.19 -20.93
CA LYS A 327 0.49 -19.53 -21.66
C LYS A 327 -0.78 -19.34 -20.83
N VAL A 328 -0.70 -19.57 -19.52
CA VAL A 328 -1.84 -19.40 -18.60
C VAL A 328 -2.21 -17.93 -18.51
N ALA A 329 -1.23 -17.06 -18.26
CA ALA A 329 -1.46 -15.62 -18.17
C ALA A 329 -1.89 -15.03 -19.52
N ALA A 330 -1.30 -15.48 -20.64
CA ALA A 330 -1.73 -15.08 -21.98
C ALA A 330 -3.20 -15.46 -22.27
N ALA A 331 -3.65 -16.65 -21.85
CA ALA A 331 -5.04 -17.06 -21.98
C ALA A 331 -5.99 -16.22 -21.11
N ALA A 332 -5.56 -15.86 -19.89
CA ALA A 332 -6.30 -14.94 -19.02
C ALA A 332 -6.43 -13.55 -19.66
N VAL A 333 -5.36 -12.99 -20.24
CA VAL A 333 -5.41 -11.73 -21.00
C VAL A 333 -6.37 -11.84 -22.19
N GLY A 334 -6.38 -12.96 -22.91
CA GLY A 334 -7.36 -13.21 -23.98
C GLY A 334 -8.81 -13.19 -23.47
N THR A 335 -9.04 -13.71 -22.25
CA THR A 335 -10.34 -13.69 -21.57
C THR A 335 -10.74 -12.26 -21.19
N VAL A 336 -9.79 -11.45 -20.69
CA VAL A 336 -10.01 -10.03 -20.42
C VAL A 336 -10.43 -9.29 -21.69
N LEU A 337 -9.68 -9.49 -22.77
CA LEU A 337 -9.97 -8.87 -24.06
C LEU A 337 -11.36 -9.25 -24.59
N ALA A 338 -11.73 -10.53 -24.48
CA ALA A 338 -13.02 -11.03 -24.93
C ALA A 338 -14.21 -10.47 -24.13
N ALA A 339 -14.01 -10.20 -22.83
CA ALA A 339 -15.03 -9.66 -21.94
C ALA A 339 -15.15 -8.12 -21.99
N ALA A 340 -14.13 -7.43 -22.51
CA ALA A 340 -14.05 -5.98 -22.53
C ALA A 340 -15.14 -5.31 -23.39
N LYS A 341 -15.57 -4.12 -22.96
CA LYS A 341 -16.67 -3.35 -23.58
C LYS A 341 -16.20 -1.95 -23.95
N SER A 342 -16.67 -1.43 -25.08
CA SER A 342 -16.24 -0.16 -25.69
C SER A 342 -16.41 1.10 -24.81
N LYS A 343 -17.25 1.06 -23.77
CA LYS A 343 -17.42 2.20 -22.84
C LYS A 343 -16.41 2.22 -21.70
N GLN A 344 -15.59 1.18 -21.56
CA GLN A 344 -14.58 1.07 -20.53
C GLN A 344 -13.30 1.83 -20.90
N VAL A 345 -12.47 2.05 -19.91
CA VAL A 345 -11.10 2.59 -20.08
C VAL A 345 -10.07 1.52 -19.78
N VAL A 346 -8.88 1.64 -20.37
CA VAL A 346 -7.77 0.70 -20.18
C VAL A 346 -6.48 1.45 -19.82
N GLY A 347 -5.70 0.90 -18.91
CA GLY A 347 -4.31 1.31 -18.65
C GLY A 347 -3.40 0.09 -18.73
N ILE A 348 -2.20 0.23 -19.30
CA ILE A 348 -1.27 -0.88 -19.46
C ILE A 348 0.11 -0.46 -18.97
N PHE A 349 0.79 -1.35 -18.24
CA PHE A 349 2.12 -1.11 -17.71
C PHE A 349 3.00 -2.38 -17.81
N GLU A 350 4.30 -2.19 -18.01
CA GLU A 350 5.30 -3.28 -17.94
C GLU A 350 5.50 -3.74 -16.49
N SER A 351 5.78 -5.03 -16.30
CA SER A 351 6.03 -5.65 -15.00
C SER A 351 7.52 -5.69 -14.65
N TYR A 352 8.41 -5.42 -15.62
CA TYR A 352 9.87 -5.51 -15.47
C TYR A 352 10.32 -6.92 -15.04
N GLY A 353 9.77 -7.96 -15.67
CA GLY A 353 10.16 -9.36 -15.44
C GLY A 353 11.18 -9.90 -16.45
N GLY A 354 11.55 -9.10 -17.46
CA GLY A 354 12.57 -9.44 -18.47
C GLY A 354 12.08 -10.31 -19.63
N ASP A 355 10.82 -10.75 -19.58
CA ASP A 355 10.12 -11.54 -20.61
C ASP A 355 8.71 -10.97 -20.86
N ASP A 356 8.50 -9.67 -20.59
CA ASP A 356 7.17 -9.08 -20.61
C ASP A 356 6.57 -9.15 -22.03
N GLU A 357 5.29 -9.53 -22.14
CA GLU A 357 4.52 -9.39 -23.38
C GLU A 357 4.56 -7.92 -23.86
N PRO A 358 4.75 -7.66 -25.17
CA PRO A 358 4.77 -6.29 -25.68
C PRO A 358 3.42 -5.57 -25.46
N ILE A 359 3.48 -4.33 -24.95
CA ILE A 359 2.29 -3.50 -24.69
C ILE A 359 1.49 -3.20 -25.98
N ASP A 360 2.16 -2.81 -27.07
CA ASP A 360 1.48 -2.18 -28.22
C ASP A 360 0.48 -3.10 -28.94
N PRO A 361 0.77 -4.40 -29.18
CA PRO A 361 -0.20 -5.32 -29.75
C PRO A 361 -1.50 -5.39 -28.93
N LEU A 362 -1.40 -5.58 -27.61
CA LEU A 362 -2.57 -5.67 -26.73
C LEU A 362 -3.32 -4.34 -26.67
N LEU A 363 -2.61 -3.22 -26.56
CA LEU A 363 -3.20 -1.90 -26.53
C LEU A 363 -4.00 -1.59 -27.80
N ASN A 364 -3.45 -1.95 -28.96
CA ASN A 364 -4.14 -1.75 -30.25
C ASN A 364 -5.41 -2.62 -30.35
N GLN A 365 -5.42 -3.82 -29.78
CA GLN A 365 -6.63 -4.64 -29.69
C GLN A 365 -7.72 -3.93 -28.87
N PHE A 366 -7.39 -3.37 -27.70
CA PHE A 366 -8.36 -2.59 -26.90
C PHE A 366 -8.84 -1.32 -27.62
N ARG A 367 -7.94 -0.60 -28.31
CA ARG A 367 -8.31 0.57 -29.12
C ARG A 367 -9.27 0.19 -30.24
N ASN A 368 -9.06 -0.94 -30.91
CA ASN A 368 -9.96 -1.46 -31.94
C ASN A 368 -11.34 -1.84 -31.40
N LEU A 369 -11.43 -2.25 -30.12
CA LEU A 369 -12.70 -2.44 -29.40
C LEU A 369 -13.35 -1.12 -28.95
N GLY A 370 -12.68 0.02 -29.14
CA GLY A 370 -13.18 1.36 -28.82
C GLY A 370 -12.88 1.84 -27.40
N LEU A 371 -12.10 1.09 -26.61
CA LEU A 371 -11.69 1.52 -25.27
C LEU A 371 -10.72 2.70 -25.38
N LYS A 372 -10.81 3.61 -24.40
CA LYS A 372 -9.90 4.74 -24.27
C LYS A 372 -8.78 4.42 -23.30
N GLU A 373 -7.58 4.89 -23.59
CA GLU A 373 -6.50 4.89 -22.62
C GLU A 373 -6.83 5.82 -21.45
N ALA A 374 -6.69 5.29 -20.24
CA ALA A 374 -6.85 6.05 -19.01
C ALA A 374 -5.62 6.90 -18.71
N PHE A 375 -4.44 6.41 -19.08
CA PHE A 375 -3.14 7.06 -18.94
C PHE A 375 -2.17 6.52 -20.01
N PRO A 376 -1.08 7.26 -20.35
CA PRO A 376 -0.05 6.76 -21.25
C PRO A 376 0.59 5.49 -20.72
N SER A 377 0.78 4.48 -21.58
CA SER A 377 1.36 3.21 -21.15
C SER A 377 2.71 3.37 -20.45
N ILE A 378 2.86 2.71 -19.30
CA ILE A 378 4.07 2.80 -18.47
C ILE A 378 5.06 1.74 -18.94
N ARG A 379 6.26 2.18 -19.32
CA ARG A 379 7.35 1.32 -19.75
C ARG A 379 8.49 1.42 -18.76
N VAL A 380 8.92 0.28 -18.24
CA VAL A 380 9.88 0.18 -17.15
C VAL A 380 11.20 -0.30 -17.73
N LYS A 381 12.18 0.60 -17.82
CA LYS A 381 13.47 0.34 -18.48
C LYS A 381 14.56 -0.14 -17.52
N ASP A 382 14.45 0.30 -16.28
CA ASP A 382 15.39 0.04 -15.20
C ASP A 382 14.63 -0.56 -14.02
N THR A 383 15.36 -1.12 -13.07
CA THR A 383 14.76 -1.61 -11.83
C THR A 383 13.86 -0.54 -11.21
N PRO A 384 12.57 -0.83 -10.92
CA PRO A 384 11.66 0.14 -10.35
C PRO A 384 12.26 0.90 -9.16
N SER A 385 12.09 2.21 -9.21
CA SER A 385 12.51 3.15 -8.18
C SER A 385 11.29 3.81 -7.55
N GLU A 386 11.52 4.61 -6.51
CA GLU A 386 10.52 5.54 -5.95
C GLU A 386 9.76 6.32 -7.03
N ALA A 387 10.47 6.88 -8.00
CA ALA A 387 9.88 7.62 -9.10
C ALA A 387 8.98 6.74 -9.99
N THR A 388 9.32 5.46 -10.15
CA THR A 388 8.51 4.49 -10.89
C THR A 388 7.19 4.20 -10.16
N TYR A 389 7.23 3.96 -8.84
CA TYR A 389 6.01 3.73 -8.06
C TYR A 389 5.12 4.97 -7.99
N GLN A 390 5.72 6.16 -7.85
CA GLN A 390 4.97 7.42 -7.91
C GLN A 390 4.32 7.62 -9.29
N LEU A 391 5.01 7.28 -10.38
CA LEU A 391 4.45 7.31 -11.74
C LEU A 391 3.21 6.39 -11.85
N CYS A 392 3.30 5.17 -11.32
CA CYS A 392 2.19 4.21 -11.28
C CYS A 392 1.00 4.72 -10.45
N GLU A 393 1.27 5.30 -9.27
CA GLU A 393 0.24 5.87 -8.41
C GLU A 393 -0.47 7.07 -9.06
N GLU A 394 0.30 7.98 -9.69
CA GLU A 394 -0.25 9.11 -10.44
C GLU A 394 -1.10 8.64 -11.63
N ALA A 395 -0.65 7.60 -12.35
CA ALA A 395 -1.42 7.00 -13.44
C ALA A 395 -2.73 6.37 -12.95
N GLY A 396 -2.71 5.66 -11.83
CA GLY A 396 -3.91 5.14 -11.17
C GLY A 396 -4.87 6.26 -10.76
N THR A 397 -4.34 7.37 -10.23
CA THR A 397 -5.12 8.55 -9.86
C THR A 397 -5.79 9.19 -11.07
N ASP A 398 -5.06 9.31 -12.20
CA ASP A 398 -5.61 9.83 -13.46
C ASP A 398 -6.76 8.95 -13.99
N MET A 399 -6.61 7.62 -13.92
CA MET A 399 -7.69 6.68 -14.26
C MET A 399 -8.91 6.89 -13.36
N GLY A 400 -8.70 6.97 -12.05
CA GLY A 400 -9.76 7.22 -11.07
C GLY A 400 -10.52 8.52 -11.36
N GLN A 401 -9.80 9.62 -11.54
CA GLN A 401 -10.37 10.93 -11.86
C GLN A 401 -11.13 10.94 -13.20
N LEU A 402 -10.62 10.21 -14.22
CA LEU A 402 -11.32 10.08 -15.50
C LEU A 402 -12.68 9.43 -15.33
N LEU A 403 -12.76 8.40 -14.48
CA LEU A 403 -13.98 7.63 -14.21
C LEU A 403 -14.98 8.38 -13.32
N THR A 404 -14.51 9.20 -12.36
CA THR A 404 -15.41 9.93 -11.45
C THR A 404 -15.84 11.29 -11.98
N ARG A 405 -15.16 11.84 -13.00
CA ARG A 405 -15.34 13.22 -13.48
C ARG A 405 -16.80 13.63 -13.65
N ASP A 406 -17.58 12.85 -14.39
CA ASP A 406 -18.96 13.22 -14.74
C ASP A 406 -19.89 13.14 -13.52
N ARG A 407 -19.63 12.20 -12.60
CA ARG A 407 -20.33 12.09 -11.31
C ARG A 407 -20.01 13.30 -10.44
N ASP A 408 -18.74 13.65 -10.32
CA ASP A 408 -18.28 14.75 -9.47
C ASP A 408 -18.80 16.10 -9.98
N ILE A 409 -18.86 16.30 -11.30
CA ILE A 409 -19.50 17.48 -11.93
C ILE A 409 -21.00 17.53 -11.59
N LYS A 410 -21.72 16.40 -11.63
CA LYS A 410 -23.15 16.35 -11.28
C LYS A 410 -23.38 16.65 -9.80
N GLN A 411 -22.59 16.06 -8.90
CA GLN A 411 -22.69 16.32 -7.46
C GLN A 411 -22.44 17.80 -7.13
N ARG A 412 -21.41 18.42 -7.73
CA ARG A 412 -21.12 19.86 -7.55
C ARG A 412 -22.29 20.75 -8.00
N LYS A 413 -22.96 20.40 -9.11
CA LYS A 413 -24.13 21.15 -9.59
C LYS A 413 -25.38 20.99 -8.72
N ALA A 414 -25.47 19.94 -7.90
CA ALA A 414 -26.62 19.63 -7.07
C ALA A 414 -26.62 20.32 -5.70
N LEU A 415 -25.48 20.88 -5.26
CA LEU A 415 -25.38 21.68 -4.04
C LEU A 415 -26.21 22.97 -4.16
N GLY A 416 -26.86 23.37 -3.05
CA GLY A 416 -27.71 24.55 -3.00
C GLY A 416 -26.93 25.83 -3.28
N SER A 417 -27.36 26.62 -4.27
CA SER A 417 -26.55 27.72 -4.82
C SER A 417 -26.16 28.79 -3.79
N ASP A 418 -26.94 28.99 -2.73
CA ASP A 418 -26.65 30.01 -1.72
C ASP A 418 -25.69 29.52 -0.63
N LEU A 419 -25.74 28.24 -0.28
CA LEU A 419 -24.77 27.63 0.63
C LEU A 419 -23.37 27.65 0.00
N ASP A 420 -23.27 27.27 -1.27
CA ASP A 420 -22.00 27.30 -2.00
C ASP A 420 -21.43 28.71 -2.10
N LYS A 421 -22.28 29.71 -2.39
CA LYS A 421 -21.88 31.12 -2.42
C LYS A 421 -21.40 31.59 -1.05
N ALA A 422 -22.08 31.21 0.02
CA ALA A 422 -21.69 31.54 1.39
C ALA A 422 -20.31 30.94 1.72
N LEU A 423 -20.11 29.65 1.41
CA LEU A 423 -18.82 28.98 1.60
C LEU A 423 -17.70 29.62 0.75
N GLY A 424 -18.04 30.09 -0.46
CA GLY A 424 -17.13 30.85 -1.32
C GLY A 424 -16.67 32.19 -0.73
N ARG A 425 -17.34 32.72 0.31
CA ARG A 425 -16.93 33.95 1.00
C ARG A 425 -15.78 33.74 1.98
N ILE A 426 -15.41 32.50 2.28
CA ILE A 426 -14.19 32.22 3.03
C ILE A 426 -13.00 32.60 2.15
N SER A 427 -12.29 33.66 2.56
CA SER A 427 -11.05 34.13 1.95
C SER A 427 -9.85 33.41 2.56
N GLY A 428 -8.89 33.06 1.71
CA GLY A 428 -7.58 32.55 2.12
C GLY A 428 -6.49 33.18 1.26
N GLY A 429 -5.25 33.16 1.75
CA GLY A 429 -4.10 33.51 0.92
C GLY A 429 -3.90 32.51 -0.23
N LEU A 430 -3.11 32.91 -1.22
CA LEU A 430 -2.61 32.02 -2.26
C LEU A 430 -1.21 31.55 -1.89
N TYR A 431 -1.05 30.24 -1.86
CA TYR A 431 0.20 29.58 -1.47
C TYR A 431 0.56 28.49 -2.47
N ILE A 432 1.84 28.17 -2.60
CA ILE A 432 2.31 26.94 -3.24
C ILE A 432 3.01 26.09 -2.19
N ILE A 433 2.52 24.88 -2.00
CA ILE A 433 3.20 23.87 -1.20
C ILE A 433 4.17 23.15 -2.11
N THR A 434 5.40 22.97 -1.66
CA THR A 434 6.45 22.22 -2.35
C THR A 434 7.05 21.22 -1.38
N ALA A 435 7.31 20.00 -1.84
CA ALA A 435 7.88 18.96 -1.00
C ALA A 435 8.90 18.15 -1.81
N GLN A 436 9.90 17.62 -1.13
CA GLN A 436 10.87 16.69 -1.71
C GLN A 436 11.19 15.59 -0.70
N LYS A 437 11.14 14.34 -1.17
CA LYS A 437 11.54 13.13 -0.42
C LYS A 437 12.32 12.24 -1.38
N GLY A 438 13.57 11.92 -1.05
CA GLY A 438 14.47 11.26 -1.98
C GLY A 438 14.57 12.03 -3.31
N ASP A 439 14.30 11.32 -4.40
CA ASP A 439 14.28 11.86 -5.76
C ASP A 439 12.90 12.39 -6.20
N ILE A 440 11.85 12.17 -5.39
CA ILE A 440 10.48 12.62 -5.70
C ILE A 440 10.31 14.08 -5.27
N LYS A 441 9.76 14.90 -6.17
CA LYS A 441 9.36 16.28 -5.89
C LYS A 441 7.90 16.53 -6.23
N GLY A 442 7.18 17.19 -5.33
CA GLY A 442 5.77 17.52 -5.49
C GLY A 442 5.50 19.01 -5.30
N ALA A 443 4.45 19.49 -5.95
CA ALA A 443 3.94 20.85 -5.73
C ALA A 443 2.42 20.92 -5.88
N MET A 444 1.79 21.80 -5.11
CA MET A 444 0.35 22.04 -5.14
C MET A 444 0.02 23.50 -4.83
N LEU A 445 -0.86 24.10 -5.64
CA LEU A 445 -1.52 25.36 -5.30
C LEU A 445 -2.49 25.13 -4.13
N ALA A 446 -2.33 25.90 -3.06
CA ALA A 446 -3.15 25.83 -1.86
C ALA A 446 -3.79 27.17 -1.54
N SER A 447 -5.02 27.13 -1.04
CA SER A 447 -5.70 28.30 -0.47
C SER A 447 -6.42 28.02 0.85
N TRP A 448 -6.43 26.76 1.31
CA TRP A 448 -6.99 26.35 2.61
C TRP A 448 -5.85 26.15 3.58
N VAL A 449 -5.32 27.27 4.06
CA VAL A 449 -4.21 27.33 5.02
C VAL A 449 -4.60 28.29 6.14
N SER A 450 -4.38 27.87 7.39
CA SER A 450 -4.62 28.70 8.58
C SER A 450 -3.51 28.50 9.61
N GLN A 451 -3.13 29.55 10.32
CA GLN A 451 -2.35 29.36 11.55
C GLN A 451 -3.19 28.58 12.56
N ALA A 452 -2.54 27.66 13.28
CA ALA A 452 -3.18 26.70 14.18
C ALA A 452 -2.67 26.81 15.61
N SER A 453 -1.42 27.26 15.80
CA SER A 453 -0.79 27.29 17.12
C SER A 453 0.33 28.34 17.23
N PHE A 454 0.60 28.75 18.47
CA PHE A 454 1.75 29.60 18.84
C PHE A 454 2.91 28.81 19.45
N GLN A 455 2.63 27.67 20.09
CA GLN A 455 3.63 26.83 20.75
C GLN A 455 3.33 25.34 20.51
N PRO A 456 4.12 24.65 19.66
CA PRO A 456 5.04 25.23 18.65
C PRO A 456 4.30 26.13 17.65
N LEU A 457 5.02 26.94 16.88
CA LEU A 457 4.42 27.65 15.73
C LEU A 457 3.89 26.63 14.75
N GLY A 458 2.61 26.70 14.41
CA GLY A 458 2.00 25.69 13.56
C GLY A 458 0.84 26.20 12.72
N LEU A 459 0.56 25.44 11.67
CA LEU A 459 -0.45 25.73 10.67
C LEU A 459 -1.21 24.47 10.28
N THR A 460 -2.41 24.65 9.76
CA THR A 460 -3.18 23.61 9.09
C THR A 460 -3.23 23.85 7.58
N ILE A 461 -3.27 22.74 6.84
CA ILE A 461 -3.43 22.72 5.38
C ILE A 461 -4.44 21.65 5.02
N ALA A 462 -5.35 21.94 4.11
CA ALA A 462 -6.16 20.91 3.48
C ALA A 462 -5.52 20.40 2.18
N VAL A 463 -5.34 19.09 2.06
CA VAL A 463 -4.77 18.41 0.89
C VAL A 463 -5.78 17.40 0.37
N ALA A 464 -6.20 17.52 -0.88
CA ALA A 464 -7.15 16.56 -1.47
C ALA A 464 -6.48 15.18 -1.63
N LYS A 465 -7.23 14.10 -1.38
CA LYS A 465 -6.70 12.72 -1.40
C LYS A 465 -6.17 12.27 -2.77
N ASP A 466 -6.68 12.87 -3.84
CA ASP A 466 -6.32 12.57 -5.23
C ASP A 466 -5.22 13.50 -5.79
N ARG A 467 -4.51 14.22 -4.92
CA ARG A 467 -3.37 15.04 -5.33
C ARG A 467 -2.08 14.27 -5.14
N ALA A 468 -1.23 14.27 -6.16
CA ALA A 468 0.07 13.60 -6.10
C ALA A 468 0.96 14.04 -4.93
N ILE A 469 0.85 15.28 -4.45
CA ILE A 469 1.62 15.75 -3.29
C ILE A 469 1.20 15.05 -1.98
N GLU A 470 0.04 14.40 -1.95
CA GLU A 470 -0.46 13.71 -0.76
C GLU A 470 0.52 12.65 -0.23
N SER A 471 1.23 11.96 -1.13
CA SER A 471 2.26 10.98 -0.78
C SER A 471 3.51 11.58 -0.13
N LEU A 472 3.66 12.91 -0.15
CA LEU A 472 4.77 13.67 0.47
C LEU A 472 4.32 14.47 1.69
N MET A 473 3.12 14.20 2.20
CA MET A 473 2.50 14.95 3.29
C MET A 473 2.04 14.01 4.43
N HIS A 474 2.74 12.89 4.62
CA HIS A 474 2.55 11.98 5.75
C HIS A 474 3.18 12.52 7.04
N VAL A 475 2.83 11.94 8.19
CA VAL A 475 3.43 12.30 9.47
C VAL A 475 4.95 12.08 9.40
N GLY A 476 5.73 13.07 9.84
CA GLY A 476 7.20 13.06 9.74
C GLY A 476 7.75 13.68 8.44
N ASP A 477 6.93 13.82 7.39
CA ASP A 477 7.38 14.45 6.15
C ASP A 477 7.59 15.96 6.32
N ARG A 478 8.40 16.52 5.42
CA ARG A 478 8.77 17.93 5.40
C ARG A 478 8.36 18.57 4.09
N PHE A 479 7.98 19.84 4.16
CA PHE A 479 7.58 20.63 3.00
C PHE A 479 7.91 22.11 3.20
N VAL A 480 7.75 22.90 2.15
CA VAL A 480 7.83 24.35 2.19
C VAL A 480 6.49 24.94 1.77
N LEU A 481 5.98 25.86 2.58
CA LEU A 481 4.82 26.68 2.24
C LEU A 481 5.31 28.02 1.67
N ASN A 482 5.13 28.21 0.36
CA ASN A 482 5.51 29.44 -0.34
C ASN A 482 4.31 30.37 -0.44
N VAL A 483 4.41 31.58 0.13
CA VAL A 483 3.38 32.61 0.10
C VAL A 483 3.50 33.42 -1.19
N LEU A 484 2.41 33.58 -1.95
CA LEU A 484 2.45 34.36 -3.19
C LEU A 484 2.21 35.85 -2.95
N GLU A 485 2.92 36.69 -3.71
CA GLU A 485 2.85 38.16 -3.64
C GLU A 485 1.65 38.72 -4.43
N GLU A 486 0.87 39.61 -3.82
CA GLU A 486 -0.18 40.36 -4.50
C GLU A 486 0.41 41.17 -5.67
N GLY A 487 -0.24 41.13 -6.83
CA GLY A 487 0.26 41.76 -8.06
C GLY A 487 1.34 40.98 -8.82
N ASN A 488 1.92 39.90 -8.26
CA ASN A 488 2.96 39.09 -8.93
C ASN A 488 2.68 37.56 -8.90
N TYR A 489 1.60 37.11 -8.25
CA TYR A 489 1.26 35.68 -8.09
C TYR A 489 0.86 34.94 -9.38
N GLN A 490 0.46 35.65 -10.44
CA GLN A 490 -0.24 35.03 -11.59
C GLN A 490 0.59 33.99 -12.34
N ALA A 491 1.90 34.18 -12.47
CA ALA A 491 2.77 33.26 -13.20
C ALA A 491 2.87 31.91 -12.47
N LEU A 492 3.19 31.94 -11.17
CA LEU A 492 3.27 30.74 -10.33
C LEU A 492 1.90 30.06 -10.19
N MET A 493 0.83 30.84 -9.97
CA MET A 493 -0.52 30.29 -9.90
C MET A 493 -0.91 29.57 -11.19
N LYS A 494 -0.73 30.21 -12.36
CA LYS A 494 -1.05 29.58 -13.65
C LYS A 494 -0.20 28.34 -13.92
N HIS A 495 1.05 28.30 -13.44
CA HIS A 495 1.92 27.14 -13.58
C HIS A 495 1.39 25.95 -12.79
N PHE A 496 1.18 26.13 -11.48
CA PHE A 496 0.79 25.04 -10.57
C PHE A 496 -0.72 24.70 -10.60
N LEU A 497 -1.54 25.48 -11.31
CA LEU A 497 -2.94 25.14 -11.58
C LEU A 497 -3.11 24.15 -12.75
N LYS A 498 -2.10 24.02 -13.63
CA LYS A 498 -2.15 23.10 -14.76
C LYS A 498 -2.13 21.65 -14.27
N ARG A 499 -2.74 20.75 -15.05
CA ARG A 499 -2.54 19.30 -14.86
C ARG A 499 -1.17 18.91 -15.43
N PHE A 500 -0.41 18.17 -14.63
CA PHE A 500 0.84 17.55 -15.04
C PHE A 500 0.57 16.08 -15.32
N PRO A 501 1.05 15.53 -16.45
CA PRO A 501 0.95 14.09 -16.67
C PRO A 501 1.82 13.34 -15.64
N PRO A 502 1.53 12.05 -15.39
CA PRO A 502 2.30 11.23 -14.47
C PRO A 502 3.81 11.28 -14.77
N GLY A 503 4.63 11.46 -13.72
CA GLY A 503 6.09 11.54 -13.80
C GLY A 503 6.68 12.84 -14.37
N ALA A 504 5.87 13.84 -14.72
CA ALA A 504 6.39 15.10 -15.25
C ALA A 504 7.07 15.98 -14.19
N ASP A 505 8.13 16.69 -14.60
CA ASP A 505 8.76 17.71 -13.76
C ASP A 505 7.82 18.91 -13.54
N ARG A 506 7.25 18.98 -12.34
CA ARG A 506 6.34 20.05 -11.91
C ARG A 506 7.03 21.41 -11.76
N PHE A 507 8.36 21.45 -11.70
CA PHE A 507 9.15 22.65 -11.49
C PHE A 507 9.80 23.17 -12.78
N ALA A 508 9.56 22.50 -13.92
CA ALA A 508 10.12 22.90 -15.21
C ALA A 508 9.83 24.39 -15.52
N GLY A 509 10.89 25.19 -15.65
CA GLY A 509 10.79 26.63 -15.91
C GLY A 509 10.49 27.51 -14.70
N VAL A 510 10.40 26.94 -13.49
CA VAL A 510 10.22 27.66 -12.22
C VAL A 510 11.56 27.75 -11.50
N LYS A 511 11.94 28.96 -11.10
CA LYS A 511 13.17 29.19 -10.33
C LYS A 511 12.98 28.72 -8.89
N THR A 512 13.88 27.86 -8.44
CA THR A 512 13.86 27.31 -7.08
C THR A 512 15.24 27.38 -6.43
N GLN A 513 15.25 27.39 -5.10
CA GLN A 513 16.44 27.16 -4.28
C GLN A 513 16.09 26.12 -3.20
N PRO A 514 17.05 25.33 -2.71
CA PRO A 514 16.77 24.37 -1.64
C PRO A 514 16.56 25.08 -0.29
N ALA A 515 15.59 24.61 0.48
CA ALA A 515 15.43 24.90 1.91
C ALA A 515 16.41 24.09 2.78
N GLU A 516 16.50 24.40 4.08
CA GLU A 516 17.29 23.59 5.02
C GLU A 516 16.70 22.17 5.14
N ASN A 517 15.38 22.03 5.05
CA ASN A 517 14.70 20.75 4.99
C ASN A 517 14.79 20.03 3.62
N GLY A 518 15.51 20.60 2.65
CA GLY A 518 15.72 20.06 1.31
C GLY A 518 14.59 20.32 0.30
N SER A 519 13.40 20.76 0.75
CA SER A 519 12.27 21.03 -0.15
C SER A 519 12.46 22.33 -0.96
N PRO A 520 11.88 22.45 -2.17
CA PRO A 520 12.11 23.63 -3.03
C PRO A 520 11.45 24.90 -2.50
N ILE A 521 12.21 25.97 -2.29
CA ILE A 521 11.69 27.33 -2.12
C ILE A 521 11.53 27.96 -3.49
N LEU A 522 10.37 28.57 -3.77
CA LEU A 522 10.14 29.33 -5.00
C LEU A 522 10.74 30.73 -4.85
N THR A 523 11.69 31.09 -5.72
CA THR A 523 12.42 32.37 -5.57
C THR A 523 11.54 33.61 -5.77
N ASP A 524 10.45 33.45 -6.52
CA ASP A 524 9.49 34.52 -6.80
C ASP A 524 8.37 34.59 -5.74
N ALA A 525 8.45 33.81 -4.65
CA ALA A 525 7.51 33.88 -3.54
C ALA A 525 7.78 35.09 -2.62
N LEU A 526 6.70 35.63 -2.04
CA LEU A 526 6.74 36.71 -1.05
C LEU A 526 7.45 36.28 0.23
N ALA A 527 7.14 35.08 0.69
CA ALA A 527 7.68 34.49 1.90
C ALA A 527 7.70 32.96 1.78
N TYR A 528 8.48 32.31 2.62
CA TYR A 528 8.44 30.85 2.77
C TYR A 528 8.47 30.45 4.24
N MET A 529 7.92 29.26 4.52
CA MET A 529 7.97 28.59 5.81
C MET A 529 8.40 27.14 5.58
N GLU A 530 9.39 26.68 6.32
CA GLU A 530 9.83 25.29 6.36
C GLU A 530 9.01 24.55 7.41
N CYS A 531 8.29 23.53 6.97
CA CYS A 531 7.28 22.87 7.76
C CYS A 531 7.59 21.39 7.97
N HIS A 532 7.15 20.86 9.12
CA HIS A 532 7.21 19.45 9.48
C HIS A 532 5.82 18.93 9.86
N VAL A 533 5.36 17.86 9.21
CA VAL A 533 4.03 17.30 9.46
C VAL A 533 3.99 16.56 10.79
N VAL A 534 3.08 16.98 11.68
CA VAL A 534 2.93 16.38 13.02
C VAL A 534 1.74 15.45 13.10
N SER A 535 0.62 15.80 12.47
CA SER A 535 -0.58 14.95 12.51
C SER A 535 -1.49 15.17 11.31
N ARG A 536 -2.36 14.21 11.04
CA ARG A 536 -3.33 14.26 9.95
C ARG A 536 -4.71 13.87 10.44
N MET A 537 -5.74 14.53 9.91
CA MET A 537 -7.14 14.18 10.13
C MET A 537 -7.78 13.79 8.79
N GLU A 538 -8.37 12.60 8.74
CA GLU A 538 -9.08 12.10 7.56
C GLU A 538 -10.46 12.75 7.45
N LEU A 539 -10.73 13.41 6.32
CA LEU A 539 -12.08 13.79 5.88
C LEU A 539 -12.49 12.92 4.69
N THR A 540 -13.68 13.16 4.13
CA THR A 540 -14.20 12.37 3.00
C THR A 540 -13.24 12.40 1.79
N ASP A 541 -12.90 13.60 1.31
CA ASP A 541 -12.13 13.83 0.08
C ASP A 541 -10.78 14.57 0.32
N HIS A 542 -10.54 15.02 1.55
CA HIS A 542 -9.32 15.73 1.95
C HIS A 542 -8.69 15.14 3.21
N TRP A 543 -7.42 15.44 3.39
CA TRP A 543 -6.71 15.39 4.65
C TRP A 543 -6.56 16.82 5.20
N ILE A 544 -6.81 17.00 6.49
CA ILE A 544 -6.32 18.19 7.21
C ILE A 544 -4.97 17.81 7.83
N VAL A 545 -3.92 18.48 7.37
CA VAL A 545 -2.55 18.28 7.82
C VAL A 545 -2.23 19.38 8.82
N TYR A 546 -1.82 19.02 10.03
CA TYR A 546 -1.23 19.95 10.99
C TYR A 546 0.29 19.82 10.93
N ALA A 547 0.97 20.95 10.77
CA ALA A 547 2.41 21.03 10.65
C ALA A 547 2.99 22.12 11.55
N THR A 548 4.18 21.87 12.09
CA THR A 548 4.99 22.88 12.78
C THR A 548 5.87 23.61 11.79
N VAL A 549 6.23 24.85 12.13
CA VAL A 549 7.12 25.70 11.32
C VAL A 549 8.43 25.87 12.06
N ASP A 550 9.52 25.45 11.44
CA ASP A 550 10.86 25.43 12.05
C ASP A 550 11.71 26.63 11.59
N ASN A 551 11.51 27.08 10.35
CA ASN A 551 12.24 28.20 9.75
C ASN A 551 11.32 28.96 8.76
N GLY A 552 11.68 30.20 8.43
CA GLY A 552 10.95 30.98 7.44
C GLY A 552 11.53 32.37 7.23
N ARG A 553 11.21 32.97 6.08
CA ARG A 553 11.66 34.32 5.72
C ARG A 553 10.63 35.03 4.88
N VAL A 554 10.55 36.35 5.07
CA VAL A 554 9.82 37.27 4.19
C VAL A 554 10.83 37.99 3.29
N SER A 555 10.62 37.95 1.97
CA SER A 555 11.48 38.58 0.97
C SER A 555 11.21 40.07 0.83
N LYS A 556 9.94 40.48 0.94
CA LYS A 556 9.47 41.88 0.79
C LYS A 556 8.52 42.23 1.93
N PRO A 557 9.02 42.82 3.04
CA PRO A 557 8.22 43.05 4.27
C PRO A 557 6.96 43.90 4.07
N ASP A 558 7.00 44.84 3.12
CA ASP A 558 5.90 45.78 2.86
C ASP A 558 4.91 45.30 1.78
N ALA A 559 5.20 44.16 1.12
CA ALA A 559 4.33 43.61 0.09
C ALA A 559 3.21 42.75 0.70
N LEU A 560 2.04 42.75 0.07
CA LEU A 560 0.87 42.04 0.55
C LEU A 560 0.82 40.60 0.01
N THR A 561 0.28 39.69 0.82
CA THR A 561 -0.05 38.33 0.39
C THR A 561 -1.20 38.35 -0.62
N ALA A 562 -1.06 37.60 -1.71
CA ALA A 562 -2.12 37.43 -2.67
C ALA A 562 -3.32 36.69 -2.07
N VAL A 563 -4.54 37.16 -2.34
CA VAL A 563 -5.77 36.59 -1.76
C VAL A 563 -6.58 35.84 -2.80
N HIS A 564 -7.03 34.63 -2.46
CA HIS A 564 -7.97 33.87 -3.28
C HIS A 564 -9.41 34.28 -2.97
N HIS A 565 -10.05 35.01 -3.88
CA HIS A 565 -11.47 35.35 -3.81
C HIS A 565 -12.30 34.39 -4.66
N ARG A 566 -13.10 33.53 -3.99
CA ARG A 566 -13.98 32.58 -4.66
C ARG A 566 -15.40 33.11 -4.78
N LYS A 567 -16.12 32.66 -5.81
CA LYS A 567 -17.56 32.92 -5.97
C LYS A 567 -18.43 31.82 -5.36
N VAL A 568 -17.87 30.61 -5.26
CA VAL A 568 -18.50 29.40 -4.70
C VAL A 568 -17.44 28.54 -4.01
N GLY A 569 -17.84 27.77 -3.00
CA GLY A 569 -16.92 26.99 -2.17
C GLY A 569 -16.68 25.54 -2.60
N ASN A 570 -17.40 25.04 -3.61
CA ASN A 570 -17.41 23.63 -4.02
C ASN A 570 -16.36 23.26 -5.11
N TYR A 571 -15.52 24.21 -5.53
CA TYR A 571 -14.34 23.96 -6.37
C TYR A 571 -13.26 25.04 -6.18
N TYR A 572 -12.06 24.75 -6.70
CA TYR A 572 -10.90 25.65 -6.75
C TYR A 572 -10.92 26.57 -7.96
#